data_AF-A0A7Y6I6X4-F1
#
_entry.id   AF-A0A7Y6I6X4-F1
#
_cell.length_a   1.000
_cell.length_b   1.000
_cell.length_c   1.000
_cell.angle_alpha   90.00
_cell.angle_beta   90.00
_cell.angle_gamma   90.00
#
_symmetry.space_group_name_H-M   'P 1'
#
loop_
_entity.id
_entity.type
_entity.pdbx_description
1 polymer ?
#
loop_
_entity_poly.entity_id
_entity_poly.type
_entity_poly.pdbx_seq_one_letter_code
_entity_poly.pdbx_strand_id
1 'polypeptide(L)'
;MAIEPGTPENLLEQAAARRTAPGRALARDAGSIAAAARDMAARFRRGGRLVTFGDGAAAADAGHVAVEFTHPVIVGRPALPAISLAGDAVALGGPAGESGPEAGFAVQVRTFGRPGDIALGVLTGEDDRRVRDGLAAARELGMLTVALTAAPPTTPPGGPPSGAVAADHVLTAWCDDPLVARELHVTAYHLLWELVHVVLDEPEGTTAAPAACDPGDTCVTCSDTAVRVRVTELRPGGLALVDTGEGVEEVSVALVEARVGDVVLVHAKEAIAVLGGGDGS
;
A
#
# COMPACT_ATOMS: atom_id res chain seq x y z
N MET A 1 -13.18 1.17 19.56
CA MET A 1 -13.60 -0.09 20.21
C MET A 1 -12.65 -0.36 21.38
N ALA A 2 -13.17 -0.57 22.60
CA ALA A 2 -12.33 -0.74 23.80
C ALA A 2 -11.67 -2.13 23.81
N ILE A 3 -10.41 -2.22 24.24
CA ILE A 3 -9.74 -3.50 24.43
C ILE A 3 -10.41 -4.20 25.63
N GLU A 4 -10.90 -5.42 25.44
CA GLU A 4 -11.49 -6.21 26.52
C GLU A 4 -10.41 -6.43 27.61
N PRO A 5 -10.75 -6.21 28.89
CA PRO A 5 -9.77 -6.39 29.97
C PRO A 5 -9.25 -7.84 29.98
N GLY A 6 -7.93 -8.00 29.99
CA GLY A 6 -7.25 -9.29 29.91
C GLY A 6 -5.81 -9.22 30.41
N THR A 7 -5.11 -10.35 30.42
CA THR A 7 -3.66 -10.37 30.71
C THR A 7 -2.89 -9.68 29.58
N PRO A 8 -1.68 -9.14 29.83
CA PRO A 8 -0.86 -8.53 28.78
C PRO A 8 -0.71 -9.39 27.52
N GLU A 9 -0.58 -10.72 27.69
CA GLU A 9 -0.48 -11.69 26.59
C GLU A 9 -1.74 -11.69 25.73
N ASN A 10 -2.92 -11.73 26.35
CA ASN A 10 -4.20 -11.69 25.65
C ASN A 10 -4.41 -10.35 24.92
N LEU A 11 -4.01 -9.23 25.53
CA LEU A 11 -4.07 -7.91 24.88
C LEU A 11 -3.16 -7.84 23.64
N LEU A 12 -1.97 -8.47 23.69
CA LEU A 12 -1.05 -8.57 22.56
C LEU A 12 -1.60 -9.46 21.44
N GLU A 13 -2.17 -10.62 21.78
CA GLU A 13 -2.82 -11.51 20.81
C GLU A 13 -3.99 -10.81 20.10
N GLN A 14 -4.84 -10.10 20.84
CA GLN A 14 -5.93 -9.31 20.27
C GLN A 14 -5.41 -8.18 19.38
N ALA A 15 -4.32 -7.51 19.77
CA ALA A 15 -3.69 -6.49 18.94
C ALA A 15 -3.14 -7.08 17.63
N ALA A 16 -2.45 -8.21 17.68
CA ALA A 16 -1.91 -8.89 16.50
C ALA A 16 -3.04 -9.38 15.56
N ALA A 17 -4.10 -9.95 16.12
CA ALA A 17 -5.25 -10.44 15.36
C ALA A 17 -5.91 -9.32 14.53
N ARG A 18 -6.05 -8.11 15.10
CA ARG A 18 -6.61 -6.94 14.39
C ARG A 18 -5.81 -6.51 13.16
N ARG A 19 -4.51 -6.83 13.09
CA ARG A 19 -3.62 -6.46 11.96
C ARG A 19 -3.57 -7.52 10.87
N THR A 20 -3.98 -8.75 11.15
CA THR A 20 -3.77 -9.89 10.24
C THR A 20 -4.58 -9.75 8.96
N ALA A 21 -5.90 -9.55 9.06
CA ALA A 21 -6.76 -9.43 7.88
C ALA A 21 -6.49 -8.14 7.08
N PRO A 22 -6.35 -6.96 7.71
CA PRO A 22 -5.98 -5.75 6.98
C PRO A 22 -4.58 -5.80 6.35
N GLY A 23 -3.60 -6.41 7.03
CA GLY A 23 -2.27 -6.64 6.47
C GLY A 23 -2.31 -7.50 5.20
N ARG A 24 -3.14 -8.55 5.19
CA ARG A 24 -3.38 -9.38 3.99
C ARG A 24 -4.11 -8.63 2.87
N ALA A 25 -4.86 -7.58 3.18
CA ALA A 25 -5.51 -6.76 2.16
C ALA A 25 -4.49 -5.99 1.30
N LEU A 26 -3.33 -5.60 1.85
CA LEU A 26 -2.26 -4.95 1.08
C LEU A 26 -1.76 -5.84 -0.08
N ALA A 27 -1.68 -7.16 0.13
CA ALA A 27 -1.29 -8.10 -0.92
C ALA A 27 -2.32 -8.16 -2.07
N ARG A 28 -3.61 -7.96 -1.77
CA ARG A 28 -4.66 -7.88 -2.80
C ARG A 28 -4.53 -6.62 -3.64
N ASP A 29 -4.06 -5.53 -3.04
CA ASP A 29 -3.84 -4.24 -3.72
C ASP A 29 -2.44 -4.10 -4.35
N ALA A 30 -1.64 -5.17 -4.37
CA ALA A 30 -0.27 -5.15 -4.87
C ALA A 30 -0.15 -4.58 -6.30
N GLY A 31 -1.12 -4.90 -7.18
CA GLY A 31 -1.16 -4.36 -8.54
C GLY A 31 -1.30 -2.83 -8.59
N SER A 32 -2.15 -2.27 -7.72
CA SER A 32 -2.37 -0.82 -7.59
C SER A 32 -1.15 -0.12 -7.01
N ILE A 33 -0.53 -0.70 -5.97
CA ILE A 33 0.70 -0.18 -5.37
C ILE A 33 1.85 -0.17 -6.40
N ALA A 34 2.01 -1.27 -7.14
CA ALA A 34 3.04 -1.37 -8.17
C ALA A 34 2.79 -0.41 -9.36
N ALA A 35 1.53 -0.14 -9.71
CA ALA A 35 1.19 0.87 -10.72
C ALA A 35 1.56 2.28 -10.24
N ALA A 36 1.20 2.64 -9.01
CA ALA A 36 1.56 3.92 -8.40
C ALA A 36 3.08 4.11 -8.36
N ALA A 37 3.82 3.10 -7.89
CA ALA A 37 5.29 3.15 -7.83
C ALA A 37 5.93 3.34 -9.21
N ARG A 38 5.43 2.67 -10.25
CA ARG A 38 5.92 2.84 -11.63
C ARG A 38 5.71 4.25 -12.16
N ASP A 39 4.52 4.82 -11.94
CA ASP A 39 4.22 6.17 -12.37
C ASP A 39 5.01 7.22 -11.59
N MET A 40 5.19 7.03 -10.28
CA MET A 40 6.05 7.86 -9.43
C MET A 40 7.51 7.81 -9.92
N ALA A 41 8.06 6.63 -10.17
CA ALA A 41 9.41 6.47 -10.72
C ALA A 41 9.55 7.18 -12.07
N ALA A 42 8.53 7.10 -12.94
CA ALA A 42 8.52 7.81 -14.22
C ALA A 42 8.55 9.35 -14.05
N ARG A 43 7.92 9.91 -13.01
CA ARG A 43 8.02 11.34 -12.68
C ARG A 43 9.41 11.70 -12.17
N PHE A 44 9.98 10.91 -11.25
CA PHE A 44 11.33 11.14 -10.75
C PHE A 44 12.40 11.09 -11.85
N ARG A 45 12.33 10.13 -12.79
CA ARG A 45 13.24 10.07 -13.95
C ARG A 45 13.24 11.36 -14.78
N ARG A 46 12.08 12.02 -14.88
CA ARG A 46 11.89 13.27 -15.61
C ARG A 46 12.23 14.52 -14.77
N GLY A 47 12.84 14.34 -13.59
CA GLY A 47 13.23 15.41 -12.68
C GLY A 47 12.09 15.97 -11.82
N GLY A 48 10.95 15.27 -11.76
CA GLY A 48 9.83 15.61 -10.88
C GLY A 48 10.17 15.39 -9.41
N ARG A 49 9.44 16.08 -8.54
CA ARG A 49 9.62 16.05 -7.08
C ARG A 49 8.36 15.53 -6.40
N LEU A 50 8.52 14.97 -5.20
CA LEU A 50 7.41 14.54 -4.37
C LEU A 50 7.03 15.64 -3.36
N VAL A 51 5.76 16.02 -3.37
CA VAL A 51 5.15 16.95 -2.41
C VAL A 51 4.12 16.18 -1.60
N THR A 52 4.32 16.08 -0.29
CA THR A 52 3.46 15.30 0.62
C THR A 52 2.69 16.22 1.57
N PHE A 53 1.47 15.83 1.93
CA PHE A 53 0.65 16.59 2.87
C PHE A 53 -0.41 15.73 3.56
N GLY A 54 -0.77 16.12 4.77
CA GLY A 54 -1.75 15.46 5.62
C GLY A 54 -2.02 16.31 6.85
N ASP A 55 -3.22 16.18 7.42
CA ASP A 55 -3.66 16.96 8.58
C ASP A 55 -3.51 16.20 9.90
N GLY A 56 -3.33 16.94 11.00
CA GLY A 56 -3.31 16.38 12.35
C GLY A 56 -2.27 15.27 12.48
N ALA A 57 -2.70 14.07 12.85
CA ALA A 57 -1.80 12.96 13.01
C ALA A 57 -1.18 12.51 11.66
N ALA A 58 -1.84 12.75 10.52
CA ALA A 58 -1.33 12.44 9.17
C ALA A 58 -0.22 13.38 8.72
N ALA A 59 -0.04 14.52 9.42
CA ALA A 59 1.11 15.40 9.20
C ALA A 59 2.44 14.70 9.47
N ALA A 60 2.47 13.84 10.51
CA ALA A 60 3.64 13.04 10.83
C ALA A 60 3.94 12.03 9.73
N ASP A 61 2.92 11.35 9.19
CA ASP A 61 3.07 10.41 8.09
C ASP A 61 3.58 11.11 6.82
N ALA A 62 3.01 12.27 6.46
CA ALA A 62 3.52 13.06 5.33
C ALA A 62 4.98 13.48 5.51
N GLY A 63 5.36 13.94 6.71
CA GLY A 63 6.76 14.23 7.06
C GLY A 63 7.67 13.01 6.92
N HIS A 64 7.23 11.85 7.41
CA HIS A 64 7.97 10.59 7.32
C HIS A 64 8.20 10.20 5.85
N VAL A 65 7.17 10.24 4.99
CA VAL A 65 7.31 9.97 3.56
C VAL A 65 8.37 10.88 2.93
N ALA A 66 8.36 12.18 3.20
CA ALA A 66 9.37 13.09 2.65
C ALA A 66 10.80 12.73 3.09
N VAL A 67 10.97 12.30 4.35
CA VAL A 67 12.27 11.88 4.88
C VAL A 67 12.78 10.61 4.19
N GLU A 68 11.94 9.58 4.02
CA GLU A 68 12.34 8.30 3.40
C GLU A 68 12.87 8.52 1.97
N PHE A 69 12.21 9.37 1.18
CA PHE A 69 12.64 9.66 -0.18
C PHE A 69 13.91 10.53 -0.23
N THR A 70 14.10 11.46 0.72
CA THR A 70 15.28 12.34 0.75
C THR A 70 16.51 11.68 1.39
N HIS A 71 16.32 10.67 2.25
CA HIS A 71 17.37 9.97 2.99
C HIS A 71 17.20 8.45 2.82
N PRO A 72 17.51 7.89 1.63
CA PRO A 72 17.25 6.49 1.36
C PRO A 72 18.07 5.61 2.30
N VAL A 73 17.39 4.78 3.09
CA VAL A 73 17.99 3.76 3.96
C VAL A 73 18.56 2.58 3.16
N ILE A 74 18.22 2.44 1.87
CA ILE A 74 18.77 1.41 0.98
C ILE A 74 20.16 1.85 0.50
N VAL A 75 21.17 1.07 0.87
CA VAL A 75 22.57 1.31 0.48
C VAL A 75 22.70 1.39 -1.04
N GLY A 76 23.30 2.48 -1.53
CA GLY A 76 23.60 2.69 -2.94
C GLY A 76 22.47 3.34 -3.75
N ARG A 77 21.29 3.58 -3.16
CA ARG A 77 20.18 4.26 -3.86
C ARG A 77 20.31 5.78 -3.78
N PRO A 78 19.97 6.52 -4.86
CA PRO A 78 20.04 7.96 -4.87
C PRO A 78 18.93 8.58 -4.02
N ALA A 79 19.22 9.70 -3.36
CA ALA A 79 18.19 10.52 -2.74
C ALA A 79 17.24 11.09 -3.80
N LEU A 80 15.94 11.03 -3.53
CA LEU A 80 14.89 11.56 -4.39
C LEU A 80 14.35 12.88 -3.80
N PRO A 81 14.10 13.90 -4.63
CA PRO A 81 13.65 15.20 -4.14
C PRO A 81 12.21 15.10 -3.61
N ALA A 82 12.06 15.21 -2.28
CA ALA A 82 10.75 15.21 -1.62
C ALA A 82 10.65 16.31 -0.55
N ILE A 83 9.46 16.89 -0.40
CA ILE A 83 9.13 17.87 0.64
C ILE A 83 7.78 17.54 1.27
N SER A 84 7.62 17.87 2.55
CA SER A 84 6.34 17.82 3.25
C SER A 84 5.83 19.22 3.52
N LEU A 85 4.56 19.46 3.15
CA LEU A 85 3.83 20.69 3.46
C LEU A 85 3.19 20.65 4.86
N ALA A 86 3.33 19.53 5.57
CA ALA A 86 2.71 19.33 6.87
C ALA A 86 3.47 20.00 8.04
N GLY A 87 4.64 20.56 7.77
CA GLY A 87 5.54 21.19 8.76
C GLY A 87 5.33 22.68 9.00
N ASP A 88 4.48 23.37 8.24
CA ASP A 88 4.26 24.81 8.42
C ASP A 88 3.32 25.08 9.61
N ALA A 89 3.90 25.08 10.82
CA ALA A 89 3.27 25.56 12.05
C ALA A 89 2.72 27.00 11.93
N VAL A 90 3.23 27.78 10.97
CA VAL A 90 2.76 29.14 10.66
C VAL A 90 1.40 29.12 9.93
N ALA A 91 1.05 28.05 9.22
CA ALA A 91 -0.29 27.85 8.66
C ALA A 91 -1.30 27.26 9.68
N LEU A 92 -0.81 26.79 10.83
CA LEU A 92 -1.62 26.18 11.90
C LEU A 92 -1.98 27.17 13.03
N GLY A 93 -1.52 28.43 12.95
CA GLY A 93 -1.57 29.39 14.05
C GLY A 93 -2.47 30.59 13.82
N GLY A 94 -3.79 30.38 13.82
CA GLY A 94 -4.78 31.44 14.07
C GLY A 94 -5.92 30.86 14.91
N PRO A 95 -6.44 31.54 15.95
CA PRO A 95 -7.55 31.04 16.73
C PRO A 95 -8.73 30.73 15.80
N ALA A 96 -9.38 29.58 16.03
CA ALA A 96 -10.57 29.16 15.32
C ALA A 96 -11.60 30.29 15.31
N GLY A 97 -11.73 31.00 14.18
CA GLY A 97 -12.63 32.14 14.10
C GLY A 97 -12.43 33.06 12.89
N GLU A 98 -11.23 33.24 12.37
CA GLU A 98 -10.98 34.16 11.25
C GLU A 98 -10.07 33.53 10.20
N SER A 99 -10.63 32.60 9.42
CA SER A 99 -9.93 31.97 8.30
C SER A 99 -9.81 32.93 7.12
N GLY A 100 -8.67 33.59 6.99
CA GLY A 100 -8.22 34.14 5.71
C GLY A 100 -7.85 33.01 4.73
N PRO A 101 -7.97 33.21 3.40
CA PRO A 101 -7.81 32.19 2.35
C PRO A 101 -6.37 31.65 2.14
N GLU A 102 -5.46 31.76 3.10
CA GLU A 102 -4.01 31.60 2.89
C GLU A 102 -3.36 30.34 3.53
N ALA A 103 -4.11 29.50 4.26
CA ALA A 103 -3.53 28.39 5.05
C ALA A 103 -3.96 26.97 4.61
N GLY A 104 -4.31 26.75 3.34
CA GLY A 104 -4.73 25.44 2.83
C GLY A 104 -3.67 24.76 1.93
N PHE A 105 -3.63 23.42 1.90
CA PHE A 105 -2.72 22.67 1.04
C PHE A 105 -2.87 23.04 -0.45
N ALA A 106 -4.07 23.38 -0.92
CA ALA A 106 -4.28 23.85 -2.29
C ALA A 106 -3.43 25.07 -2.66
N VAL A 107 -3.30 26.06 -1.75
CA VAL A 107 -2.50 27.27 -1.97
C VAL A 107 -1.01 26.91 -2.00
N GLN A 108 -0.56 26.08 -1.07
CA GLN A 108 0.84 25.66 -0.98
C GLN A 108 1.24 24.80 -2.20
N VAL A 109 0.37 23.89 -2.65
CA VAL A 109 0.56 23.09 -3.86
C VAL A 109 0.68 23.98 -5.09
N ARG A 110 -0.17 25.01 -5.25
CA ARG A 110 -0.04 25.98 -6.35
C ARG A 110 1.22 26.84 -6.27
N THR A 111 1.74 27.06 -5.07
CA THR A 111 2.94 27.87 -4.84
C THR A 111 4.22 27.10 -5.10
N PHE A 112 4.31 25.85 -4.62
CA PHE A 112 5.54 25.06 -4.66
C PHE A 112 5.56 23.98 -5.74
N GLY A 113 4.39 23.47 -6.14
CA GLY A 113 4.25 22.40 -7.11
C GLY A 113 4.50 22.86 -8.53
N ARG A 114 5.02 21.95 -9.37
CA ARG A 114 5.25 22.17 -10.80
C ARG A 114 4.58 21.07 -11.61
N PRO A 115 4.20 21.35 -12.88
CA PRO A 115 3.77 20.29 -13.79
C PRO A 115 4.82 19.17 -13.86
N GLY A 116 4.39 17.93 -13.73
CA GLY A 116 5.28 16.77 -13.69
C GLY A 116 5.79 16.35 -12.32
N ASP A 117 5.55 17.13 -11.26
CA ASP A 117 5.78 16.70 -9.88
C ASP A 117 4.72 15.66 -9.44
N ILE A 118 4.90 15.10 -8.25
CA ILE A 118 4.02 14.14 -7.59
C ILE A 118 3.43 14.82 -6.35
N ALA A 119 2.13 14.71 -6.15
CA ALA A 119 1.43 15.10 -4.94
C ALA A 119 0.92 13.85 -4.22
N LEU A 120 1.30 13.66 -2.95
CA LEU A 120 0.82 12.56 -2.11
C LEU A 120 0.05 13.12 -0.90
N GLY A 121 -1.25 12.87 -0.87
CA GLY A 121 -2.14 13.25 0.23
C GLY A 121 -2.43 12.06 1.13
N VAL A 122 -2.34 12.25 2.45
CA VAL A 122 -2.72 11.24 3.45
C VAL A 122 -4.06 11.64 4.09
N LEU A 123 -5.08 10.81 3.87
CA LEU A 123 -6.46 11.01 4.34
C LEU A 123 -6.77 10.00 5.45
N THR A 124 -7.19 10.49 6.62
CA THR A 124 -7.47 9.65 7.80
C THR A 124 -8.95 9.42 8.06
N GLY A 125 -9.85 10.01 7.24
CA GLY A 125 -11.30 9.87 7.37
C GLY A 125 -11.96 10.88 8.32
N GLU A 126 -11.17 11.74 8.97
CA GLU A 126 -11.63 12.84 9.82
C GLU A 126 -11.47 14.16 9.04
N ASP A 127 -12.58 14.76 8.57
CA ASP A 127 -12.63 16.02 7.78
C ASP A 127 -11.37 16.32 6.91
N ASP A 128 -11.14 15.49 5.89
CA ASP A 128 -9.97 15.61 4.99
C ASP A 128 -10.13 16.70 3.92
N ARG A 129 -10.98 17.72 4.12
CA ARG A 129 -11.29 18.71 3.05
C ARG A 129 -10.04 19.40 2.51
N ARG A 130 -9.12 19.82 3.40
CA ARG A 130 -7.88 20.50 2.98
C ARG A 130 -6.98 19.59 2.13
N VAL A 131 -6.89 18.30 2.48
CA VAL A 131 -6.11 17.32 1.72
C VAL A 131 -6.74 17.10 0.34
N ARG A 132 -8.07 16.98 0.27
CA ARG A 132 -8.81 16.86 -1.00
C ARG A 132 -8.60 18.08 -1.90
N ASP A 133 -8.68 19.28 -1.34
CA ASP A 133 -8.44 20.53 -2.07
C ASP A 133 -6.99 20.60 -2.59
N GLY A 134 -6.02 20.12 -1.79
CA GLY A 134 -4.62 19.99 -2.20
C GLY A 134 -4.43 19.04 -3.39
N LEU A 135 -5.04 17.86 -3.34
CA LEU A 135 -5.01 16.89 -4.44
C LEU A 135 -5.70 17.42 -5.70
N ALA A 136 -6.83 18.11 -5.56
CA ALA A 136 -7.51 18.75 -6.69
C ALA A 136 -6.61 19.82 -7.35
N ALA A 137 -5.99 20.69 -6.55
CA ALA A 137 -5.05 21.69 -7.05
C ALA A 137 -3.83 21.07 -7.75
N ALA A 138 -3.29 19.96 -7.22
CA ALA A 138 -2.19 19.23 -7.83
C ALA A 138 -2.57 18.66 -9.20
N ARG A 139 -3.77 18.08 -9.32
CA ARG A 139 -4.30 17.56 -10.59
C ARG A 139 -4.44 18.66 -11.63
N GLU A 140 -4.97 19.82 -11.25
CA GLU A 140 -5.10 20.98 -12.13
C GLU A 140 -3.73 21.51 -12.63
N LEU A 141 -2.68 21.38 -11.83
CA LEU A 141 -1.31 21.75 -12.20
C LEU A 141 -0.60 20.71 -13.09
N GLY A 142 -1.22 19.55 -13.33
CA GLY A 142 -0.60 18.46 -14.09
C GLY A 142 0.43 17.65 -13.29
N MET A 143 0.30 17.62 -11.96
CA MET A 143 1.05 16.71 -11.10
C MET A 143 0.42 15.31 -11.14
N LEU A 144 1.22 14.27 -10.87
CA LEU A 144 0.70 12.94 -10.56
C LEU A 144 0.13 12.96 -9.14
N THR A 145 -1.12 12.50 -8.96
CA THR A 145 -1.79 12.52 -7.65
C THR A 145 -1.90 11.12 -7.06
N VAL A 146 -1.41 10.95 -5.82
CA VAL A 146 -1.49 9.72 -5.04
C VAL A 146 -2.24 10.02 -3.73
N ALA A 147 -3.25 9.23 -3.41
CA ALA A 147 -4.03 9.38 -2.18
C ALA A 147 -3.92 8.11 -1.34
N LEU A 148 -3.45 8.25 -0.09
CA LEU A 148 -3.60 7.22 0.93
C LEU A 148 -4.92 7.45 1.66
N THR A 149 -5.80 6.46 1.64
CA THR A 149 -7.16 6.55 2.21
C THR A 149 -7.42 5.37 3.15
N ALA A 150 -8.48 5.42 3.94
CA ALA A 150 -8.95 4.29 4.73
C ALA A 150 -10.44 4.05 4.47
N ALA A 151 -10.84 2.78 4.45
CA ALA A 151 -12.24 2.40 4.28
C ALA A 151 -12.54 1.09 5.02
N PRO A 152 -13.78 0.88 5.49
CA PRO A 152 -14.18 -0.40 6.08
C PRO A 152 -14.04 -1.55 5.06
N PRO A 153 -13.66 -2.76 5.51
CA PRO A 153 -13.48 -3.93 4.63
C PRO A 153 -14.77 -4.40 3.95
N THR A 154 -15.95 -3.95 4.43
CA THR A 154 -17.26 -4.23 3.81
C THR A 154 -17.55 -3.36 2.59
N THR A 155 -16.69 -2.40 2.28
CA THR A 155 -16.80 -1.57 1.08
C THR A 155 -16.37 -2.41 -0.13
N PRO A 156 -17.21 -2.57 -1.17
CA PRO A 156 -16.86 -3.40 -2.31
C PRO A 156 -15.61 -2.86 -3.04
N PRO A 157 -14.71 -3.74 -3.53
CA PRO A 157 -13.53 -3.32 -4.28
C PRO A 157 -13.94 -2.53 -5.52
N GLY A 158 -13.38 -1.33 -5.67
CA GLY A 158 -13.73 -0.39 -6.75
C GLY A 158 -14.97 0.48 -6.48
N GLY A 159 -15.67 0.28 -5.36
CA GLY A 159 -16.70 1.23 -4.89
C GLY A 159 -16.02 2.47 -4.28
N PRO A 160 -16.52 3.69 -4.54
CA PRO A 160 -15.97 4.87 -3.89
C PRO A 160 -16.19 4.74 -2.37
N PRO A 161 -15.15 4.85 -1.53
CA PRO A 161 -15.38 5.04 -0.10
C PRO A 161 -16.25 6.28 0.07
N SER A 162 -17.14 6.29 1.07
CA SER A 162 -17.86 7.52 1.44
C SER A 162 -16.84 8.64 1.62
N GLY A 163 -16.91 9.67 0.76
CA GLY A 163 -15.82 10.63 0.58
C GLY A 163 -14.82 10.20 -0.50
N ALA A 164 -15.27 9.99 -1.74
CA ALA A 164 -14.41 9.75 -2.89
C ALA A 164 -13.38 10.88 -3.08
N VAL A 165 -12.11 10.52 -3.28
CA VAL A 165 -11.06 11.47 -3.63
C VAL A 165 -10.66 11.24 -5.09
N ALA A 166 -10.65 12.29 -5.89
CA ALA A 166 -10.19 12.22 -7.27
C ALA A 166 -8.66 12.31 -7.29
N ALA A 167 -8.00 11.16 -7.45
CA ALA A 167 -6.56 11.05 -7.62
C ALA A 167 -6.25 10.01 -8.72
N ASP A 168 -5.05 10.08 -9.31
CA ASP A 168 -4.61 9.12 -10.32
C ASP A 168 -4.37 7.74 -9.70
N HIS A 169 -3.86 7.70 -8.47
CA HIS A 169 -3.72 6.50 -7.66
C HIS A 169 -4.40 6.69 -6.30
N VAL A 170 -5.32 5.79 -5.96
CA VAL A 170 -5.97 5.74 -4.63
C VAL A 170 -5.60 4.40 -4.00
N LEU A 171 -4.84 4.46 -2.90
CA LEU A 171 -4.42 3.29 -2.15
C LEU A 171 -5.18 3.29 -0.82
N THR A 172 -5.98 2.24 -0.61
CA THR A 172 -6.93 2.18 0.51
C THR A 172 -6.48 1.17 1.56
N ALA A 173 -6.32 1.64 2.80
CA ALA A 173 -6.23 0.80 3.97
C ALA A 173 -7.63 0.24 4.29
N TRP A 174 -7.88 -1.03 3.96
CA TRP A 174 -9.15 -1.71 4.21
C TRP A 174 -9.28 -2.11 5.70
N CYS A 175 -9.59 -1.14 6.54
CA CYS A 175 -9.71 -1.30 7.99
C CYS A 175 -10.71 -0.29 8.57
N ASP A 176 -11.49 -0.72 9.56
CA ASP A 176 -12.41 0.10 10.34
C ASP A 176 -11.77 0.68 11.63
N ASP A 177 -10.63 0.14 12.06
CA ASP A 177 -9.83 0.68 13.16
C ASP A 177 -8.84 1.75 12.62
N PRO A 178 -9.02 3.04 12.96
CA PRO A 178 -8.19 4.13 12.42
C PRO A 178 -6.71 4.02 12.84
N LEU A 179 -6.41 3.37 13.98
CA LEU A 179 -5.03 3.16 14.42
C LEU A 179 -4.34 2.11 13.54
N VAL A 180 -5.05 1.02 13.22
CA VAL A 180 -4.53 -0.01 12.32
C VAL A 180 -4.46 0.52 10.90
N ALA A 181 -5.44 1.30 10.43
CA ALA A 181 -5.41 1.92 9.11
C ALA A 181 -4.15 2.78 8.90
N ARG A 182 -3.75 3.54 9.92
CA ARG A 182 -2.50 4.32 9.92
C ARG A 182 -1.26 3.44 9.78
N GLU A 183 -1.19 2.31 10.49
CA GLU A 183 -0.07 1.36 10.35
C GLU A 183 0.01 0.76 8.94
N LEU A 184 -1.14 0.55 8.29
CA LEU A 184 -1.19 0.12 6.90
C LEU A 184 -0.74 1.22 5.95
N HIS A 185 -1.02 2.50 6.24
CA HIS A 185 -0.43 3.62 5.49
C HIS A 185 1.08 3.62 5.59
N VAL A 186 1.65 3.37 6.78
CA VAL A 186 3.11 3.22 6.96
C VAL A 186 3.67 2.14 6.05
N THR A 187 3.05 0.96 6.09
CA THR A 187 3.45 -0.15 5.23
C THR A 187 3.32 0.22 3.75
N ALA A 188 2.22 0.87 3.35
CA ALA A 188 1.96 1.23 1.96
C ALA A 188 2.99 2.24 1.43
N TYR A 189 3.33 3.30 2.17
CA TYR A 189 4.31 4.27 1.69
C TYR A 189 5.76 3.75 1.75
N HIS A 190 6.07 2.81 2.65
CA HIS A 190 7.35 2.09 2.61
C HIS A 190 7.46 1.20 1.38
N LEU A 191 6.40 0.48 1.02
CA LEU A 191 6.34 -0.27 -0.23
C LEU A 191 6.48 0.65 -1.45
N LEU A 192 5.80 1.80 -1.48
CA LEU A 192 5.96 2.78 -2.56
C LEU A 192 7.40 3.26 -2.66
N TRP A 193 8.03 3.63 -1.55
CA TRP A 193 9.41 4.08 -1.51
C TRP A 193 10.37 3.01 -2.04
N GLU A 194 10.25 1.78 -1.56
CA GLU A 194 11.11 0.66 -1.99
C GLU A 194 10.90 0.35 -3.48
N LEU A 195 9.64 0.19 -3.91
CA LEU A 195 9.31 -0.14 -5.29
C LEU A 195 9.68 0.97 -6.28
N VAL A 196 9.55 2.25 -5.91
CA VAL A 196 10.01 3.36 -6.75
C VAL A 196 11.50 3.22 -7.02
N HIS A 197 12.30 2.93 -6.00
CA HIS A 197 13.73 2.69 -6.19
C HIS A 197 13.95 1.46 -7.07
N VAL A 198 13.32 0.31 -6.76
CA VAL A 198 13.44 -0.91 -7.58
C VAL A 198 13.19 -0.61 -9.06
N VAL A 199 12.09 0.09 -9.37
CA VAL A 199 11.73 0.47 -10.74
C VAL A 199 12.77 1.41 -11.35
N LEU A 200 13.31 2.37 -10.58
CA LEU A 200 14.34 3.31 -11.08
C LEU A 200 15.64 2.62 -11.51
N ASP A 201 16.03 1.54 -10.84
CA ASP A 201 17.24 0.77 -11.16
C ASP A 201 17.09 -0.10 -12.41
N GLU A 202 15.86 -0.38 -12.85
CA GLU A 202 15.65 -1.11 -14.09
C GLU A 202 16.07 -0.26 -15.30
N PRO A 203 16.82 -0.82 -16.27
CA PRO A 203 17.22 -0.11 -17.48
C PRO A 203 15.98 0.29 -18.30
N GLU A 204 15.99 1.52 -18.81
CA GLU A 204 14.90 2.07 -19.63
C GLU A 204 14.60 1.15 -20.83
N GLY A 205 13.36 0.69 -20.96
CA GLY A 205 12.89 -0.14 -22.07
C GLY A 205 12.45 -1.57 -21.71
N THR A 206 12.54 -2.00 -20.45
CA THR A 206 12.07 -3.33 -20.00
C THR A 206 10.55 -3.38 -19.73
N THR A 207 9.77 -2.38 -20.16
CA THR A 207 8.31 -2.46 -20.11
C THR A 207 7.76 -3.34 -21.25
N ALA A 208 8.15 -4.60 -21.28
CA ALA A 208 7.21 -5.61 -21.72
C ALA A 208 6.17 -5.74 -20.60
N ALA A 209 4.88 -5.80 -20.95
CA ALA A 209 3.90 -6.40 -20.04
C ALA A 209 4.51 -7.69 -19.52
N PRO A 210 4.36 -8.05 -18.22
CA PRO A 210 4.91 -9.31 -17.74
C PRO A 210 4.43 -10.36 -18.73
N ALA A 211 5.38 -10.97 -19.45
CA ALA A 211 5.08 -12.13 -20.25
C ALA A 211 4.34 -13.03 -19.27
N ALA A 212 3.07 -13.35 -19.59
CA ALA A 212 2.24 -14.18 -18.73
C ALA A 212 3.15 -15.25 -18.16
N CYS A 213 3.28 -15.30 -16.82
CA CYS A 213 4.27 -16.14 -16.14
C CYS A 213 4.33 -17.44 -16.91
N ASP A 214 5.50 -17.72 -17.51
CA ASP A 214 5.67 -18.96 -18.26
C ASP A 214 5.15 -20.06 -17.33
N PRO A 215 4.15 -20.86 -17.74
CA PRO A 215 3.62 -21.91 -16.89
C PRO A 215 4.68 -22.98 -16.57
N GLY A 216 5.90 -22.83 -17.09
CA GLY A 216 7.10 -23.49 -16.58
C GLY A 216 7.23 -23.32 -15.07
N ASP A 217 7.41 -24.45 -14.39
CA ASP A 217 7.34 -24.57 -12.94
C ASP A 217 8.45 -23.79 -12.18
N THR A 218 9.27 -22.95 -12.82
CA THR A 218 10.41 -22.28 -12.19
C THR A 218 10.15 -20.79 -11.94
N CYS A 219 10.25 -20.39 -10.68
CA CYS A 219 10.07 -19.00 -10.25
C CYS A 219 11.31 -18.16 -10.60
N VAL A 220 11.09 -17.04 -11.31
CA VAL A 220 12.13 -16.10 -11.77
C VAL A 220 12.86 -15.39 -10.61
N THR A 221 12.21 -15.16 -9.47
CA THR A 221 12.79 -14.40 -8.36
C THR A 221 13.73 -15.23 -7.48
N CYS A 222 13.51 -16.54 -7.37
CA CYS A 222 14.28 -17.41 -6.47
C CYS A 222 14.96 -18.60 -7.17
N SER A 223 14.75 -18.78 -8.48
CA SER A 223 15.21 -19.95 -9.27
C SER A 223 14.71 -21.31 -8.77
N ASP A 224 13.78 -21.33 -7.81
CA ASP A 224 13.17 -22.54 -7.26
C ASP A 224 11.89 -22.91 -8.00
N THR A 225 11.59 -24.20 -8.00
CA THR A 225 10.41 -24.74 -8.65
C THR A 225 9.17 -24.58 -7.76
N ALA A 226 8.11 -23.98 -8.30
CA ALA A 226 6.80 -23.93 -7.68
C ALA A 226 6.06 -25.25 -7.94
N VAL A 227 5.63 -25.92 -6.88
CA VAL A 227 5.05 -27.28 -6.95
C VAL A 227 3.55 -27.20 -6.75
N ARG A 228 2.80 -27.92 -7.58
CA ARG A 228 1.35 -28.08 -7.43
C ARG A 228 1.07 -29.14 -6.39
N VAL A 229 0.34 -28.78 -5.35
CA VAL A 229 0.01 -29.69 -4.25
C VAL A 229 -1.47 -29.56 -3.91
N ARG A 230 -2.09 -30.64 -3.42
CA ARG A 230 -3.52 -30.66 -3.10
C ARG A 230 -3.74 -30.46 -1.61
N VAL A 231 -4.57 -29.49 -1.23
CA VAL A 231 -4.92 -29.27 0.18
C VAL A 231 -5.79 -30.41 0.70
N THR A 232 -5.30 -31.08 1.73
CA THR A 232 -6.00 -32.21 2.39
C THR A 232 -6.66 -31.81 3.71
N GLU A 233 -6.04 -30.88 4.45
CA GLU A 233 -6.56 -30.39 5.73
C GLU A 233 -6.14 -28.94 5.96
N LEU A 234 -7.05 -28.10 6.47
CA LEU A 234 -6.73 -26.73 6.92
C LEU A 234 -6.47 -26.74 8.43
N ARG A 235 -5.41 -26.05 8.85
CA ARG A 235 -4.99 -25.91 10.26
C ARG A 235 -5.16 -24.45 10.71
N PRO A 236 -5.29 -24.22 12.03
CA PRO A 236 -5.23 -22.88 12.60
C PRO A 236 -3.93 -22.15 12.22
N GLY A 237 -3.95 -20.81 12.20
CA GLY A 237 -2.77 -20.00 11.90
C GLY A 237 -2.46 -19.81 10.41
N GLY A 238 -3.35 -20.24 9.50
CA GLY A 238 -3.13 -20.14 8.07
C GLY A 238 -2.18 -21.21 7.54
N LEU A 239 -2.17 -22.40 8.15
CA LEU A 239 -1.40 -23.56 7.71
C LEU A 239 -2.33 -24.60 7.06
N ALA A 240 -1.78 -25.46 6.22
CA ALA A 240 -2.49 -26.57 5.60
C ALA A 240 -1.60 -27.79 5.46
N LEU A 241 -2.18 -28.98 5.61
CA LEU A 241 -1.56 -30.22 5.15
C LEU A 241 -1.90 -30.41 3.68
N VAL A 242 -0.89 -30.66 2.88
CA VAL A 242 -1.00 -30.86 1.43
C VAL A 242 -0.44 -32.20 1.03
N ASP A 243 -1.07 -32.82 0.04
CA ASP A 243 -0.57 -34.00 -0.66
C ASP A 243 0.28 -33.54 -1.85
N THR A 244 1.57 -33.88 -1.83
CA THR A 244 2.54 -33.59 -2.89
C THR A 244 2.60 -34.68 -3.96
N GLY A 245 1.89 -35.80 -3.77
CA GLY A 245 2.02 -37.03 -4.55
C GLY A 245 3.12 -37.96 -4.03
N GLU A 246 4.10 -37.44 -3.29
CA GLU A 246 5.17 -38.23 -2.63
C GLU A 246 4.99 -38.34 -1.11
N GLY A 247 4.13 -37.49 -0.53
CA GLY A 247 3.82 -37.51 0.89
C GLY A 247 2.92 -36.35 1.31
N VAL A 248 2.60 -36.33 2.61
CA VAL A 248 1.88 -35.23 3.24
C VAL A 248 2.89 -34.26 3.83
N GLU A 249 2.81 -33.00 3.41
CA GLU A 249 3.63 -31.92 3.95
C GLU A 249 2.77 -30.81 4.54
N GLU A 250 3.33 -30.06 5.49
CA GLU A 250 2.71 -28.85 6.00
C GLU A 250 3.25 -27.62 5.25
N VAL A 251 2.32 -26.81 4.75
CA VAL A 251 2.60 -25.56 4.03
C VAL A 251 1.77 -24.44 4.61
N SER A 252 2.27 -23.22 4.48
CA SER A 252 1.49 -22.02 4.77
C SER A 252 0.53 -21.73 3.63
N VAL A 253 -0.73 -21.52 3.99
CA VAL A 253 -1.79 -20.92 3.18
C VAL A 253 -2.19 -19.58 3.81
N ALA A 254 -1.20 -18.88 4.39
CA ALA A 254 -1.27 -17.43 4.44
C ALA A 254 -1.35 -16.89 2.99
N LEU A 255 -1.37 -15.61 2.68
CA LEU A 255 -1.39 -15.11 1.27
C LEU A 255 -2.58 -15.51 0.33
N VAL A 256 -3.20 -16.69 0.42
CA VAL A 256 -4.25 -17.20 -0.48
C VAL A 256 -5.44 -17.77 0.30
N GLU A 257 -6.63 -17.74 -0.31
CA GLU A 257 -7.85 -18.34 0.26
C GLU A 257 -8.04 -19.77 -0.28
N ALA A 258 -7.37 -20.75 0.35
CA ALA A 258 -7.46 -22.15 -0.04
C ALA A 258 -8.55 -22.91 0.74
N ARG A 259 -9.18 -23.90 0.09
CA ARG A 259 -10.13 -24.85 0.68
C ARG A 259 -9.58 -26.27 0.60
N VAL A 260 -10.08 -27.16 1.47
CA VAL A 260 -9.80 -28.59 1.34
C VAL A 260 -10.27 -29.07 -0.04
N GLY A 261 -9.38 -29.75 -0.76
CA GLY A 261 -9.58 -30.20 -2.14
C GLY A 261 -8.98 -29.28 -3.21
N ASP A 262 -8.65 -28.03 -2.88
CA ASP A 262 -8.03 -27.12 -3.85
C ASP A 262 -6.62 -27.60 -4.21
N VAL A 263 -6.25 -27.39 -5.48
CA VAL A 263 -4.85 -27.46 -5.91
C VAL A 263 -4.25 -26.07 -5.72
N VAL A 264 -3.19 -26.00 -4.93
CA VAL A 264 -2.44 -24.76 -4.67
C VAL A 264 -1.05 -24.88 -5.27
N LEU A 265 -0.53 -23.75 -5.74
CA LEU A 265 0.85 -23.63 -6.18
C LEU A 265 1.68 -23.19 -4.97
N VAL A 266 2.63 -24.03 -4.56
CA VAL A 266 3.49 -23.80 -3.38
C VAL A 266 4.92 -23.52 -3.81
N HIS A 267 5.49 -22.48 -3.23
CA HIS A 267 6.90 -22.14 -3.37
C HIS A 267 7.48 -21.86 -1.97
N ALA A 268 8.62 -22.48 -1.65
CA ALA A 268 9.28 -22.35 -0.34
C ALA A 268 8.33 -22.63 0.87
N LYS A 269 7.45 -23.63 0.73
CA LYS A 269 6.38 -23.97 1.69
C LYS A 269 5.31 -22.91 1.90
N GLU A 270 5.22 -21.91 1.03
CA GLU A 270 4.15 -20.90 1.02
C GLU A 270 3.28 -21.09 -0.23
N ALA A 271 1.96 -21.16 -0.05
CA ALA A 271 1.01 -21.18 -1.15
C ALA A 271 0.89 -19.78 -1.75
N ILE A 272 1.24 -19.66 -3.03
CA ILE A 272 1.29 -18.38 -3.76
C ILE A 272 0.12 -18.20 -4.73
N ALA A 273 -0.60 -19.28 -5.07
CA ALA A 273 -1.82 -19.22 -5.88
C ALA A 273 -2.74 -20.42 -5.63
N VAL A 274 -4.05 -20.24 -5.85
CA VAL A 274 -5.05 -21.31 -5.92
C VAL A 274 -5.38 -21.55 -7.40
N LEU A 275 -5.23 -22.79 -7.87
CA LEU A 275 -5.43 -23.16 -9.28
C LEU A 275 -6.84 -23.70 -9.58
N GLY A 276 -7.65 -23.93 -8.54
CA GLY A 276 -9.00 -24.50 -8.64
C GLY A 276 -9.02 -26.03 -8.66
N GLY A 277 -10.11 -26.63 -8.17
CA GLY A 277 -10.31 -28.07 -8.11
C GLY A 277 -10.49 -28.67 -9.50
N GLY A 278 -9.53 -29.45 -9.96
CA GLY A 278 -9.67 -30.25 -11.16
C GLY A 278 -10.57 -31.45 -10.91
N ASP A 279 -11.83 -31.34 -11.30
CA ASP A 279 -12.65 -32.46 -11.74
C ASP A 279 -13.20 -32.11 -13.14
N GLY A 280 -12.49 -32.58 -14.16
CA GLY A 280 -13.07 -32.80 -15.47
C GLY A 280 -13.98 -34.03 -15.41
N SER A 281 -15.28 -33.80 -15.35
CA SER A 281 -16.33 -34.67 -15.91
C SER A 281 -17.54 -33.83 -16.28
#